data_AF-A0A165IZ23-F1
#
_entry.id   AF-A0A165IZ23-F1
#
_cell.length_a   1.000
_cell.length_b   1.000
_cell.length_c   1.000
_cell.angle_alpha   90.00
_cell.angle_beta   90.00
_cell.angle_gamma   90.00
#
_symmetry.space_group_name_H-M   'P 1'
#
loop_
_entity.id
_entity.type
_entity.pdbx_description
1 polymer ?
#
loop_
_entity_poly.entity_id
_entity_poly.type
_entity_poly.pdbx_seq_one_letter_code
_entity_poly.pdbx_strand_id
1 'polypeptide(L)'
;INELYEINKEQNDGYAYQFDEVVRNKEKRRRLDGGDCECCKDYYEAIGPLPPRLQPPRWRSETPDSMDSQARTVPPPGHRPCLREGGAGPSNETEAAAAIAAHKNEISRHRHQWAPAETPPDYWHIGFPTTQEVEEINRKAAIIHEQKLVNVAAEARCVVHSLGRPVVSY
;
A
#
# COMPACT_ATOMS: atom_id res chain seq x y z
N ILE A 1 19.03 -0.80 -17.33
CA ILE A 1 18.67 -0.48 -15.92
C ILE A 1 19.70 -1.07 -14.95
N ASN A 2 19.87 -2.39 -14.88
CA ASN A 2 20.84 -3.05 -13.96
C ASN A 2 22.31 -2.66 -14.21
N GLU A 3 22.64 -2.23 -15.44
CA GLU A 3 23.95 -1.66 -15.79
C GLU A 3 24.17 -0.22 -15.30
N LEU A 4 23.10 0.50 -14.93
CA LEU A 4 23.17 1.88 -14.44
C LEU A 4 23.02 1.92 -12.92
N TYR A 5 22.13 1.10 -12.37
CA TYR A 5 21.78 1.07 -10.95
C TYR A 5 22.09 -0.27 -10.30
N GLU A 6 22.55 -0.24 -9.05
CA GLU A 6 22.81 -1.43 -8.23
C GLU A 6 21.77 -1.55 -7.11
N ILE A 7 21.46 -2.78 -6.68
CA ILE A 7 20.54 -3.03 -5.56
C ILE A 7 21.30 -2.91 -4.24
N ASN A 8 20.68 -2.29 -3.23
CA ASN A 8 21.27 -2.21 -1.90
C ASN A 8 21.33 -3.59 -1.23
N LYS A 9 22.53 -4.15 -1.10
CA LYS A 9 22.74 -5.46 -0.46
C LYS A 9 22.34 -5.46 1.02
N GLU A 10 22.47 -4.35 1.73
CA GLU A 10 22.12 -4.29 3.16
C GLU A 10 20.62 -4.43 3.41
N GLN A 11 19.81 -3.97 2.45
CA GLN A 11 18.36 -4.08 2.51
C GLN A 11 17.83 -5.38 1.87
N ASN A 12 18.62 -5.99 0.99
CA ASN A 12 18.26 -7.18 0.23
C ASN A 12 18.99 -8.46 0.71
N ASP A 13 19.10 -8.66 2.03
CA ASP A 13 19.69 -9.87 2.65
C ASP A 13 21.11 -10.24 2.14
N GLY A 14 21.88 -9.26 1.68
CA GLY A 14 23.24 -9.43 1.13
C GLY A 14 23.31 -9.71 -0.37
N TYR A 15 22.18 -9.86 -1.06
CA TYR A 15 22.12 -10.20 -2.48
C TYR A 15 22.14 -8.97 -3.39
N ALA A 16 22.84 -9.09 -4.52
CA ALA A 16 22.97 -8.02 -5.52
C ALA A 16 21.88 -8.06 -6.62
N TYR A 17 20.92 -8.96 -6.50
CA TYR A 17 19.87 -9.19 -7.48
C TYR A 17 18.50 -9.33 -6.79
N GLN A 18 17.46 -8.99 -7.54
CA GLN A 18 16.07 -9.13 -7.11
C GLN A 18 15.67 -10.61 -7.04
N PHE A 19 15.02 -11.04 -5.96
CA PHE A 19 14.49 -12.39 -5.79
C PHE A 19 13.17 -12.37 -5.02
N ASP A 20 12.37 -13.41 -5.20
CA ASP A 20 11.13 -13.64 -4.44
C ASP A 20 11.28 -14.87 -3.54
N GLU A 21 10.93 -14.71 -2.27
CA GLU A 21 10.88 -15.80 -1.29
C GLU A 21 9.45 -16.00 -0.74
N VAL A 22 9.11 -17.25 -0.43
CA VAL A 22 7.88 -17.58 0.30
C VAL A 22 8.02 -17.24 1.78
N VAL A 23 7.54 -16.06 2.17
CA VAL A 23 7.52 -15.62 3.57
C VAL A 23 6.36 -16.25 4.34
N ARG A 24 6.65 -17.24 5.21
CA ARG A 24 5.66 -17.86 6.10
C ARG A 24 5.45 -17.11 7.42
N ASN A 25 6.46 -16.38 7.90
CA ASN A 25 6.39 -15.66 9.16
C ASN A 25 5.45 -14.44 9.03
N LYS A 26 4.48 -14.33 9.95
CA LYS A 26 3.45 -13.28 9.93
C LYS A 26 4.03 -11.87 10.04
N GLU A 27 5.00 -11.66 10.91
CA GLU A 27 5.62 -10.34 11.13
C GLU A 27 6.47 -9.91 9.94
N LYS A 28 7.24 -10.84 9.35
CA LYS A 28 7.98 -10.57 8.11
C LYS A 28 7.00 -10.24 6.97
N ARG A 29 5.93 -11.02 6.81
CA ARG A 29 4.89 -10.77 5.80
C ARG A 29 4.23 -9.40 5.98
N ARG A 30 4.03 -8.91 7.22
CA ARG A 30 3.47 -7.58 7.48
C ARG A 30 4.35 -6.44 6.97
N ARG A 31 5.66 -6.64 6.86
CA ARG A 31 6.62 -5.64 6.37
C ARG A 31 6.66 -5.54 4.85
N LEU A 32 6.17 -6.57 4.15
CA LEU A 32 6.06 -6.54 2.69
C LEU A 32 4.96 -5.58 2.25
N ASP A 33 5.19 -4.93 1.11
CA ASP A 33 4.25 -3.97 0.56
C ASP A 33 2.93 -4.65 0.17
N GLY A 34 1.83 -3.98 0.49
CA GLY A 34 0.48 -4.45 0.19
C GLY A 34 0.14 -4.08 -1.24
N GLY A 35 0.06 -5.09 -2.11
CA GLY A 35 -0.42 -4.88 -3.47
C GLY A 35 -1.93 -5.06 -3.58
N ASP A 36 -2.43 -4.76 -4.75
CA ASP A 36 -3.81 -4.90 -5.17
C ASP A 36 -3.83 -5.57 -6.55
N CYS A 37 -4.65 -6.61 -6.70
CA CYS A 37 -4.99 -7.14 -8.01
C CYS A 37 -6.16 -6.35 -8.61
N GLU A 38 -6.46 -6.57 -9.88
CA GLU A 38 -7.57 -5.89 -10.58
C GLU A 38 -8.89 -6.00 -9.78
N CYS A 39 -9.21 -7.17 -9.23
CA CYS A 39 -10.41 -7.35 -8.42
C CYS A 39 -10.39 -6.60 -7.07
N CYS A 40 -9.21 -6.33 -6.51
CA CYS A 40 -9.08 -5.64 -5.23
C CYS A 40 -9.06 -4.12 -5.38
N LYS A 41 -8.70 -3.59 -6.55
CA LYS A 41 -8.70 -2.14 -6.84
C LYS A 41 -10.06 -1.53 -6.58
N ASP A 42 -11.08 -2.08 -7.23
CA ASP A 42 -12.47 -1.62 -7.12
C ASP A 42 -12.97 -1.64 -5.67
N TYR A 43 -12.55 -2.65 -4.89
CA TYR A 43 -12.90 -2.73 -3.47
C TYR A 43 -12.32 -1.57 -2.67
N TYR A 44 -11.04 -1.24 -2.87
CA TYR A 44 -10.40 -0.15 -2.12
C TYR A 44 -10.90 1.22 -2.54
N GLU A 45 -11.19 1.42 -3.83
CA GLU A 45 -11.80 2.64 -4.34
C GLU A 45 -13.21 2.85 -3.77
N ALA A 46 -14.01 1.79 -3.66
CA ALA A 46 -15.37 1.87 -3.13
C ALA A 46 -15.41 2.07 -1.59
N ILE A 47 -14.53 1.39 -0.84
CA ILE A 47 -14.52 1.48 0.63
C ILE A 47 -13.79 2.74 1.11
N GLY A 48 -12.74 3.16 0.41
CA GLY A 48 -11.92 4.29 0.78
C GLY A 48 -10.98 3.99 1.96
N PRO A 49 -10.68 4.99 2.83
CA PRO A 49 -9.71 4.83 3.91
C PRO A 49 -10.17 3.88 5.02
N LEU A 50 -9.21 3.27 5.72
CA LEU A 50 -9.50 2.34 6.81
C LEU A 50 -10.24 3.06 7.95
N PRO A 51 -11.41 2.56 8.40
CA PRO A 51 -12.10 3.16 9.54
C PRO A 51 -11.27 3.03 10.83
N PRO A 52 -11.47 3.94 11.81
CA PRO A 52 -10.77 3.86 13.09
C PRO A 52 -11.04 2.52 13.78
N ARG A 53 -10.01 1.94 14.39
CA ARG A 53 -10.12 0.66 15.10
C ARG A 53 -11.21 0.74 16.16
N LEU A 54 -12.22 -0.10 16.02
CA LEU A 54 -13.28 -0.23 17.01
C LEU A 54 -12.69 -0.77 18.31
N GLN A 55 -13.05 -0.15 19.44
CA GLN A 55 -12.69 -0.66 20.75
C GLN A 55 -13.28 -2.06 20.90
N PRO A 56 -12.52 -3.04 21.43
CA PRO A 56 -13.05 -4.37 21.64
C PRO A 56 -14.29 -4.26 22.52
N PRO A 57 -15.37 -5.01 22.22
CA PRO A 57 -16.54 -5.00 23.08
C PRO A 57 -16.11 -5.43 24.48
N ARG A 58 -16.67 -4.78 25.49
CA ARG A 58 -16.40 -5.13 26.88
C ARG A 58 -17.14 -6.43 27.19
N TRP A 59 -16.47 -7.57 26.97
CA TRP A 59 -17.02 -8.91 27.22
C TRP A 59 -17.33 -9.17 28.70
N ARG A 60 -16.81 -8.35 29.61
CA ARG A 60 -17.18 -8.34 31.03
C ARG A 60 -17.69 -6.95 31.39
N SER A 61 -18.81 -6.90 32.11
CA SER A 61 -19.19 -5.72 32.87
C SER A 61 -18.05 -5.40 33.83
N GLU A 62 -17.69 -4.12 33.95
CA GLU A 62 -16.75 -3.69 34.98
C GLU A 62 -17.26 -4.21 36.32
N THR A 63 -16.45 -5.04 36.99
CA THR A 63 -16.71 -5.36 38.39
C THR A 63 -16.62 -4.05 39.15
N PRO A 64 -17.57 -3.74 40.04
CA PRO A 64 -17.48 -2.55 40.87
C PRO A 64 -16.38 -2.77 41.91
N ASP A 65 -15.12 -2.67 41.49
CA ASP A 65 -14.02 -2.53 42.42
C ASP A 65 -14.00 -1.07 42.86
N SER A 66 -14.25 -0.90 44.17
CA SER A 66 -14.39 0.36 44.91
C SER A 66 -15.79 1.00 44.87
N MET A 67 -16.62 0.56 45.82
CA MET A 67 -17.57 1.47 46.47
C MET A 67 -16.76 2.59 47.15
N ASP A 68 -16.36 3.62 46.42
CA ASP A 68 -16.14 4.92 47.03
C ASP A 68 -17.47 5.66 47.00
N SER A 69 -17.96 5.93 48.19
CA SER A 69 -19.27 6.48 48.46
C SER A 69 -19.27 7.94 48.07
N GLN A 70 -20.04 8.33 47.05
CA GLN A 70 -20.72 9.63 47.04
C GLN A 70 -21.78 9.76 45.94
N ALA A 71 -23.02 9.87 46.43
CA ALA A 71 -24.15 10.60 45.85
C ALA A 71 -24.66 10.21 44.45
N ARG A 72 -25.70 9.38 44.47
CA ARG A 72 -26.73 9.32 43.43
C ARG A 72 -27.47 10.67 43.35
N THR A 73 -27.51 11.25 42.17
CA THR A 73 -28.64 12.10 41.74
C THR A 73 -28.93 11.75 40.28
N VAL A 74 -30.09 11.10 40.05
CA VAL A 74 -30.56 10.69 38.73
C VAL A 74 -31.57 11.71 38.23
N PRO A 75 -31.41 12.30 37.02
CA PRO A 75 -32.51 12.93 36.30
C PRO A 75 -33.14 11.97 35.24
N PRO A 76 -34.40 12.19 34.84
CA PRO A 76 -35.24 11.27 34.05
C PRO A 76 -34.88 11.20 32.55
N PRO A 77 -35.47 10.26 31.76
CA PRO A 77 -34.94 9.89 30.45
C PRO A 77 -35.36 10.87 29.35
N GLY A 78 -34.37 11.54 28.76
CA GLY A 78 -34.49 12.29 27.51
C GLY A 78 -33.88 11.49 26.36
N HIS A 79 -34.63 11.37 25.27
CA HIS A 79 -34.28 10.76 23.99
C HIS A 79 -32.83 11.08 23.54
N ARG A 80 -32.02 10.06 23.24
CA ARG A 80 -30.67 10.22 22.67
C ARG A 80 -30.78 10.86 21.27
N PRO A 81 -30.14 12.00 20.99
CA PRO A 81 -29.79 12.31 19.61
C PRO A 81 -28.63 11.40 19.22
N CYS A 82 -28.89 10.52 18.27
CA CYS A 82 -27.86 9.85 17.48
C CYS A 82 -27.18 10.88 16.57
N LEU A 83 -26.30 11.73 17.12
CA LEU A 83 -25.32 12.44 16.31
C LEU A 83 -24.01 11.67 16.34
N ARG A 84 -23.81 10.87 15.29
CA ARG A 84 -22.50 10.37 14.90
C ARG A 84 -21.75 11.56 14.29
N GLU A 85 -20.89 12.19 15.08
CA GLU A 85 -20.00 13.22 14.56
C GLU A 85 -19.15 12.60 13.46
N GLY A 86 -19.31 13.15 12.26
CA GLY A 86 -18.65 12.72 11.05
C GLY A 86 -17.14 12.71 11.24
N GLY A 87 -16.52 11.58 10.94
CA GLY A 87 -15.09 11.57 10.67
C GLY A 87 -14.83 12.57 9.57
N ALA A 88 -14.00 13.57 9.86
CA ALA A 88 -13.50 14.52 8.86
C ALA A 88 -12.96 13.70 7.68
N GLY A 89 -13.70 13.70 6.57
CA GLY A 89 -13.22 13.11 5.34
C GLY A 89 -11.97 13.85 4.88
N PRO A 90 -10.97 13.16 4.30
CA PRO A 90 -9.82 13.83 3.71
C PRO A 90 -10.34 14.80 2.65
N SER A 91 -10.11 16.09 2.84
CA SER A 91 -10.58 17.14 1.94
C SER A 91 -9.72 17.28 0.68
N ASN A 92 -8.67 16.47 0.56
CA ASN A 92 -7.72 16.48 -0.54
C ASN A 92 -7.59 15.06 -1.16
N GLU A 93 -7.66 14.97 -2.50
CA GLU A 93 -7.60 13.71 -3.25
C GLU A 93 -6.28 12.95 -2.99
N THR A 94 -5.18 13.67 -2.75
CA THR A 94 -3.87 13.09 -2.45
C THR A 94 -3.84 12.45 -1.05
N GLU A 95 -4.46 13.08 -0.06
CA GLU A 95 -4.58 12.54 1.30
C GLU A 95 -5.51 11.32 1.31
N ALA A 96 -6.58 11.35 0.52
CA ALA A 96 -7.47 10.22 0.33
C ALA A 96 -6.71 9.02 -0.29
N ALA A 97 -5.93 9.25 -1.35
CA ALA A 97 -5.11 8.21 -1.98
C ALA A 97 -4.07 7.63 -1.02
N ALA A 98 -3.40 8.47 -0.22
CA ALA A 98 -2.44 8.02 0.79
C ALA A 98 -3.12 7.19 1.90
N ALA A 99 -4.31 7.58 2.33
CA ALA A 99 -5.08 6.84 3.33
C ALA A 99 -5.61 5.50 2.78
N ILE A 100 -5.96 5.44 1.49
CA ILE A 100 -6.29 4.20 0.78
C ILE A 100 -5.05 3.30 0.66
N ALA A 101 -3.88 3.87 0.35
CA ALA A 101 -2.63 3.12 0.31
C ALA A 101 -2.26 2.53 1.69
N ALA A 102 -2.45 3.30 2.77
CA ALA A 102 -2.27 2.81 4.14
C ALA A 102 -3.28 1.70 4.48
N HIS A 103 -4.54 1.85 4.07
CA HIS A 103 -5.55 0.80 4.21
C HIS A 103 -5.14 -0.48 3.49
N LYS A 104 -4.68 -0.37 2.24
CA LYS A 104 -4.18 -1.49 1.44
C LYS A 104 -3.01 -2.19 2.12
N ASN A 105 -2.02 -1.45 2.62
CA ASN A 105 -0.85 -2.03 3.28
C ASN A 105 -1.18 -2.73 4.61
N GLU A 106 -2.22 -2.30 5.32
CA GLU A 106 -2.66 -2.94 6.55
C GLU A 106 -3.39 -4.27 6.28
N ILE A 107 -4.37 -4.29 5.36
CA ILE A 107 -5.31 -5.42 5.25
C ILE A 107 -5.12 -6.31 4.01
N SER A 108 -4.32 -5.90 3.02
CA SER A 108 -4.26 -6.65 1.76
C SER A 108 -3.73 -8.06 1.95
N ARG A 109 -4.38 -9.00 1.25
CA ARG A 109 -3.92 -10.38 1.11
C ARG A 109 -2.75 -10.50 0.13
N HIS A 110 -2.68 -9.61 -0.86
CA HIS A 110 -1.62 -9.57 -1.86
C HIS A 110 -0.44 -8.78 -1.29
N ARG A 111 0.73 -9.42 -1.23
CA ARG A 111 1.94 -8.78 -0.71
C ARG A 111 3.13 -9.20 -1.55
N HIS A 112 4.01 -8.24 -1.81
CA HIS A 112 5.15 -8.42 -2.69
C HIS A 112 6.36 -7.76 -2.03
N GLN A 113 7.53 -8.36 -2.19
CA GLN A 113 8.79 -7.71 -1.80
C GLN A 113 9.19 -6.65 -2.82
N TRP A 114 8.80 -6.86 -4.08
CA TRP A 114 9.09 -5.97 -5.18
C TRP A 114 7.82 -5.66 -5.95
N ALA A 115 7.72 -4.44 -6.47
CA ALA A 115 6.64 -4.11 -7.39
C ALA A 115 6.71 -5.04 -8.62
N PRO A 116 5.59 -5.68 -9.01
CA PRO A 116 5.56 -6.49 -10.21
C PRO A 116 5.84 -5.62 -11.44
N ALA A 117 6.54 -6.17 -12.42
CA ALA A 117 6.72 -5.49 -13.70
C ALA A 117 5.36 -5.28 -14.38
N GLU A 118 5.17 -4.11 -14.98
CA GLU A 118 3.99 -3.86 -15.79
C GLU A 118 3.97 -4.81 -17.00
N THR A 119 2.80 -5.32 -17.31
CA THR A 119 2.58 -6.14 -18.50
C THR A 119 2.86 -5.29 -19.74
N PRO A 120 3.68 -5.76 -20.69
CA PRO A 120 3.96 -5.02 -21.92
C PRO A 120 2.66 -4.65 -22.67
N PRO A 121 2.66 -3.53 -23.41
CA PRO A 121 1.49 -3.10 -24.16
C PRO A 121 1.09 -4.17 -25.18
N ASP A 122 -0.20 -4.50 -25.22
CA ASP A 122 -0.80 -5.41 -26.20
C ASP A 122 -0.35 -6.89 -26.14
N TYR A 123 0.33 -7.31 -25.06
CA TYR A 123 0.87 -8.67 -24.91
C TYR A 123 -0.18 -9.79 -25.01
N TRP A 124 -1.42 -9.53 -24.58
CA TRP A 124 -2.52 -10.51 -24.60
C TRP A 124 -3.40 -10.43 -25.85
N HIS A 125 -3.04 -9.62 -26.85
CA HIS A 125 -3.75 -9.58 -28.11
C HIS A 125 -3.45 -10.85 -28.92
N ILE A 126 -4.48 -11.68 -29.17
CA ILE A 126 -4.34 -13.03 -29.74
C ILE A 126 -4.05 -13.00 -31.27
N GLY A 127 -3.93 -11.82 -31.88
CA GLY A 127 -3.64 -11.64 -33.31
C GLY A 127 -2.25 -11.06 -33.59
N PHE A 128 -1.74 -11.29 -34.81
CA PHE A 128 -0.55 -10.57 -35.28
C PHE A 128 -0.93 -9.11 -35.54
N PRO A 129 -0.29 -8.14 -34.88
CA PRO A 129 -0.55 -6.73 -35.13
C PRO A 129 -0.18 -6.36 -36.57
N THR A 130 -0.93 -5.43 -37.13
CA THR A 130 -0.58 -4.77 -38.39
C THR A 130 0.72 -3.99 -38.25
N THR A 131 1.35 -3.61 -39.36
CA THR A 131 2.61 -2.86 -39.32
C THR A 131 2.48 -1.51 -38.58
N GLN A 132 1.33 -0.83 -38.72
CA GLN A 132 1.06 0.42 -38.00
C GLN A 132 0.90 0.17 -36.49
N GLU A 133 0.17 -0.87 -36.10
CA GLU A 133 0.00 -1.25 -34.69
C GLU A 133 1.34 -1.64 -34.05
N VAL A 134 2.21 -2.36 -34.76
CA VAL A 134 3.57 -2.68 -34.28
C VAL A 134 4.36 -1.42 -33.96
N GLU A 135 4.32 -0.41 -34.83
CA GLU A 135 5.01 0.87 -34.58
C GLU A 135 4.47 1.58 -33.33
N GLU A 136 3.16 1.55 -33.12
CA GLU A 136 2.53 2.11 -31.93
C GLU A 136 2.89 1.36 -30.66
N ILE A 137 2.89 0.03 -30.70
CA ILE A 137 3.29 -0.84 -29.59
C ILE A 137 4.75 -0.57 -29.21
N ASN A 138 5.64 -0.48 -30.20
CA ASN A 138 7.05 -0.14 -29.98
C ASN A 138 7.23 1.24 -29.35
N ARG A 139 6.45 2.23 -29.81
CA ARG A 139 6.45 3.59 -29.23
C ARG A 139 5.99 3.56 -27.77
N LYS A 140 4.90 2.85 -27.46
CA LYS A 140 4.40 2.68 -26.08
C LYS A 140 5.42 1.96 -25.19
N ALA A 141 6.06 0.92 -25.72
CA ALA A 141 7.09 0.17 -24.99
C ALA A 141 8.31 1.06 -24.65
N ALA A 142 8.71 1.96 -25.56
CA ALA A 142 9.78 2.92 -25.31
C ALA A 142 9.41 3.91 -24.19
N ILE A 143 8.18 4.43 -24.18
CA ILE A 143 7.69 5.33 -23.13
C ILE A 143 7.69 4.63 -21.76
N ILE A 144 7.18 3.41 -21.68
CA ILE A 144 7.17 2.63 -20.43
C ILE A 144 8.61 2.38 -19.95
N HIS A 145 9.53 2.08 -20.86
CA HIS A 145 10.94 1.89 -20.51
C HIS A 145 11.58 3.16 -19.94
N GLU A 146 11.30 4.32 -20.54
CA GLU A 146 11.75 5.62 -20.06
C GLU A 146 11.16 5.93 -18.68
N GLN A 147 9.86 5.73 -18.49
CA GLN A 147 9.19 5.91 -17.20
C GLN A 147 9.81 5.02 -16.11
N LYS A 148 10.08 3.74 -16.43
CA LYS A 148 10.76 2.83 -15.51
C LYS A 148 12.15 3.34 -15.12
N LEU A 149 12.91 3.87 -16.07
CA LEU A 149 14.22 4.48 -15.79
C LEU A 149 14.09 5.70 -14.86
N VAL A 150 13.10 6.57 -15.09
CA VAL A 150 12.84 7.76 -14.25
C VAL A 150 12.48 7.36 -12.83
N ASN A 151 11.63 6.35 -12.65
CA ASN A 151 11.23 5.85 -11.33
C ASN A 151 12.43 5.29 -10.57
N VAL A 152 13.21 4.40 -11.21
CA VAL A 152 14.43 3.83 -10.62
C VAL A 152 15.45 4.94 -10.28
N ALA A 153 15.59 5.96 -11.14
CA ALA A 153 16.45 7.10 -10.88
C ALA A 153 15.97 7.98 -9.71
N ALA A 154 14.66 8.11 -9.52
CA ALA A 154 14.07 8.83 -8.39
C ALA A 154 14.32 8.07 -7.07
N GLU A 155 14.08 6.76 -7.05
CA GLU A 155 14.35 5.91 -5.89
C GLU A 155 15.83 5.91 -5.52
N ALA A 156 16.72 5.77 -6.50
CA ALA A 156 18.17 5.73 -6.24
C ALA A 156 18.73 7.04 -5.69
N ARG A 157 18.11 8.18 -6.02
CA ARG A 157 18.51 9.50 -5.50
C ARG A 157 18.22 9.65 -4.01
N CYS A 158 17.30 8.87 -3.45
CA CYS A 158 16.96 8.95 -2.03
C CYS A 158 17.95 8.19 -1.12
N VAL A 159 18.81 7.33 -1.67
CA VAL A 159 19.58 6.32 -0.91
C VAL A 159 21.10 6.50 -1.03
N VAL A 160 21.57 7.71 -1.35
CA VAL A 160 22.98 7.91 -1.71
C VAL A 160 23.91 7.67 -0.51
N HIS A 161 24.67 6.57 -0.56
CA HIS A 161 25.85 6.35 0.28
C HIS A 161 27.12 6.72 -0.50
N SER A 162 28.14 7.15 0.25
CA SER A 162 29.40 7.69 -0.24
C SER A 162 30.18 6.74 -1.16
N LEU A 163 30.50 7.22 -2.37
CA LEU A 163 31.51 6.68 -3.30
C LEU A 163 31.11 5.39 -4.06
N GLY A 164 30.10 5.46 -4.93
CA GLY A 164 29.73 4.35 -5.84
C GLY A 164 28.56 4.68 -6.78
N ARG A 165 28.24 3.77 -7.71
CA ARG A 165 27.05 3.86 -8.59
C ARG A 165 25.78 4.06 -7.76
N PRO A 166 24.78 4.81 -8.26
CA PRO A 166 23.55 5.06 -7.51
C PRO A 166 22.84 3.75 -7.17
N VAL A 167 22.51 3.59 -5.89
CA VAL A 167 21.92 2.36 -5.33
C VAL A 167 20.42 2.55 -5.15
N VAL A 168 19.63 1.57 -5.53
CA VAL A 168 18.18 1.56 -5.36
C VAL A 168 17.84 0.79 -4.08
N SER A 169 16.99 1.38 -3.23
CA SER A 169 16.38 0.66 -2.11
C SER A 169 15.17 -0.12 -2.61
N TYR A 170 15.14 -1.40 -2.29
CA TYR A 170 13.94 -2.21 -2.34
C TYR A 170 13.83 -2.95 -1.02
#